data_AF-A0A3T1DB33-F1
#
_entry.id   AF-A0A3T1DB33-F1
#
_cell.length_a   1.000
_cell.length_b   1.000
_cell.length_c   1.000
_cell.angle_alpha   90.00
_cell.angle_beta   90.00
_cell.angle_gamma   90.00
#
_symmetry.space_group_name_H-M   'P 1'
#
loop_
_entity.id
_entity.type
_entity.pdbx_description
1 polymer ?
#
loop_
_entity_poly.entity_id
_entity_poly.type
_entity_poly.pdbx_seq_one_letter_code
_entity_poly.pdbx_strand_id
1 'polypeptide(L)'
;MTVKYRIPCSESDIFVLAKEDGFHLTIGSKVNPLSFGNKISDYVSLGRAIDAADKFCEVYTLFKEYGYHLEGPNFQKEGMQSILVPELLDKEISTEALRDMLDRNTLIAKQSIN
;
A
#
# COMPACT_ATOMS: atom_id res chain seq x y z
N MET A 1 3.26 -12.51 18.79
CA MET A 1 2.78 -11.88 17.53
C MET A 1 1.81 -12.85 16.87
N THR A 2 0.58 -12.42 16.59
CA THR A 2 -0.49 -13.30 16.10
C THR A 2 -1.16 -12.67 14.88
N VAL A 3 -1.36 -13.44 13.80
CA VAL A 3 -2.11 -12.97 12.63
C VAL A 3 -3.59 -12.84 13.02
N LYS A 4 -4.18 -11.67 12.78
CA LYS A 4 -5.60 -11.38 13.02
C LYS A 4 -6.41 -11.30 11.73
N TYR A 5 -5.76 -10.90 10.65
CA TYR A 5 -6.37 -10.80 9.33
C TYR A 5 -5.32 -11.06 8.26
N ARG A 6 -5.72 -11.67 7.15
CA ARG A 6 -4.89 -11.92 5.98
C ARG A 6 -5.73 -11.82 4.73
N ILE A 7 -5.25 -11.09 3.74
CA ILE A 7 -5.85 -11.04 2.40
C ILE A 7 -4.78 -11.29 1.33
N PRO A 8 -5.07 -12.15 0.34
CA PRO A 8 -4.23 -12.26 -0.85
C PRO A 8 -4.28 -10.96 -1.65
N CYS A 9 -3.12 -10.42 -2.02
CA CYS A 9 -3.05 -9.18 -2.80
C CYS A 9 -1.97 -9.25 -3.89
N SER A 10 -2.38 -9.50 -5.14
CA SER A 10 -1.46 -9.74 -6.26
C SER A 10 -0.41 -10.83 -5.94
N GLU A 11 0.88 -10.57 -6.20
CA GLU A 11 2.03 -11.44 -5.86
C GLU A 11 2.41 -11.46 -4.37
N SER A 12 1.63 -10.76 -3.52
CA SER A 12 1.88 -10.62 -2.08
C SER A 12 0.66 -11.04 -1.26
N ASP A 13 0.85 -11.15 0.05
CA ASP A 13 -0.20 -11.22 1.05
C ASP A 13 -0.09 -10.00 1.95
N ILE A 14 -1.23 -9.43 2.32
CA ILE A 14 -1.33 -8.37 3.33
C ILE A 14 -1.79 -9.01 4.64
N PHE A 15 -1.16 -8.61 5.73
CA PHE A 15 -1.41 -9.14 7.07
C PHE A 15 -1.74 -8.02 8.05
N VAL A 16 -2.68 -8.28 8.94
CA VAL A 16 -2.83 -7.53 10.20
C VAL A 16 -2.31 -8.41 11.33
N LEU A 17 -1.27 -7.94 12.01
CA LEU A 17 -0.59 -8.65 13.08
C LEU A 17 -0.89 -7.98 14.42
N ALA A 18 -1.40 -8.74 15.39
CA ALA A 18 -1.49 -8.26 16.78
C ALA A 18 -0.11 -8.20 17.43
N LYS A 19 0.14 -7.07 18.09
CA LYS A 19 1.32 -6.72 18.91
C LYS A 19 0.87 -6.33 20.31
N GLU A 20 1.83 -6.06 21.19
CA GLU A 20 1.55 -5.70 22.60
C GLU A 20 0.71 -4.41 22.68
N ASP A 21 1.05 -3.40 21.88
CA ASP A 21 0.40 -2.08 21.94
C ASP A 21 -0.52 -1.76 20.75
N GLY A 22 -0.94 -2.77 19.98
CA GLY A 22 -1.87 -2.56 18.86
C GLY A 22 -1.72 -3.55 17.71
N PHE A 23 -1.95 -3.06 16.50
CA PHE A 23 -2.02 -3.85 15.29
C PHE A 23 -1.10 -3.28 14.21
N HIS A 24 -0.26 -4.14 13.63
CA HIS A 24 0.60 -3.75 12.52
C HIS A 24 0.00 -4.25 11.20
N LEU A 25 -0.09 -3.36 10.22
CA LEU A 25 -0.35 -3.70 8.83
C LEU A 25 0.99 -4.00 8.14
N THR A 26 1.11 -5.18 7.54
CA THR A 26 2.33 -5.59 6.83
C THR A 26 2.01 -6.22 5.47
N ILE A 27 2.99 -6.23 4.58
CA ILE A 27 2.91 -6.91 3.27
C ILE A 27 4.10 -7.84 3.08
N GLY A 28 3.82 -9.10 2.74
CA GLY A 28 4.81 -10.13 2.50
C GLY A 28 4.69 -10.72 1.10
N SER A 29 5.84 -10.94 0.44
CA SER A 29 5.90 -11.61 -0.85
C SER A 29 5.46 -13.07 -0.75
N LYS A 30 4.66 -13.55 -1.72
CA LYS A 30 4.33 -14.98 -1.83
C LYS A 30 5.48 -15.80 -2.40
N VAL A 31 6.33 -15.19 -3.22
CA VAL A 31 7.39 -15.89 -3.95
C VAL A 31 8.70 -16.01 -3.16
N ASN A 32 8.97 -15.07 -2.25
CA ASN A 32 10.10 -15.14 -1.34
C ASN A 32 9.71 -14.69 0.08
N PRO A 33 8.94 -15.50 0.82
CA PRO A 33 8.48 -15.15 2.15
C PRO A 33 9.62 -15.31 3.17
N LEU A 34 10.33 -14.22 3.45
CA LEU A 34 11.34 -14.20 4.53
C LEU A 34 10.70 -14.02 5.93
N SER A 35 9.49 -13.45 6.00
CA SER A 35 8.68 -13.22 7.21
C SER A 35 7.28 -12.74 6.78
N PHE A 36 6.49 -12.14 7.69
CA PHE A 36 5.27 -11.36 7.35
C PHE A 36 5.54 -10.06 6.57
N GLY A 37 6.80 -9.88 6.14
CA GLY A 37 7.27 -8.82 5.27
C GLY A 37 7.39 -7.45 5.93
N ASN A 38 7.23 -6.40 5.13
CA ASN A 38 7.52 -5.03 5.55
C ASN A 38 6.34 -4.41 6.29
N LYS A 39 6.62 -3.68 7.39
CA LYS A 39 5.60 -2.89 8.08
C LYS A 39 5.20 -1.70 7.20
N ILE A 40 3.90 -1.53 7.01
CA ILE A 40 3.30 -0.41 6.28
C ILE A 40 2.85 0.66 7.26
N SER A 41 2.01 0.28 8.23
CA SER A 41 1.44 1.20 9.20
C SER A 41 1.10 0.47 10.50
N ASP A 42 0.76 1.22 11.54
CA ASP A 42 0.26 0.72 12.81
C ASP A 42 -1.04 1.41 13.21
N TYR A 43 -1.87 0.65 13.93
CA TYR A 43 -3.22 1.04 14.30
C TYR A 43 -3.53 0.57 15.73
N VAL A 44 -4.22 1.40 16.49
CA VAL A 44 -4.67 1.06 17.85
C VAL A 44 -5.88 0.11 17.83
N SER A 45 -6.71 0.18 16.78
CA SER A 45 -7.92 -0.63 16.64
C SER A 45 -7.76 -1.69 15.56
N LEU A 46 -8.22 -2.91 15.85
CA LEU A 46 -8.25 -4.01 14.88
C LEU A 46 -9.15 -3.66 13.68
N GLY A 47 -10.30 -3.03 13.91
CA GLY A 47 -11.23 -2.66 12.84
C GLY A 47 -10.56 -1.73 11.83
N ARG A 48 -9.92 -0.65 12.33
CA ARG A 48 -9.17 0.27 11.46
C ARG A 48 -8.02 -0.41 10.73
N ALA A 49 -7.33 -1.35 11.36
CA ALA A 49 -6.25 -2.09 10.73
C ALA A 49 -6.76 -2.98 9.58
N ILE A 50 -7.95 -3.58 9.73
CA ILE A 50 -8.61 -4.39 8.70
C ILE A 50 -9.06 -3.49 7.54
N ASP A 51 -9.77 -2.40 7.84
CA ASP A 51 -10.23 -1.45 6.82
C ASP A 51 -9.04 -0.91 6.00
N ALA A 52 -7.94 -0.58 6.69
CA ALA A 52 -6.70 -0.14 6.05
C ALA A 52 -6.03 -1.25 5.23
N ALA A 53 -6.13 -2.52 5.63
CA ALA A 53 -5.59 -3.64 4.88
C ALA A 53 -6.32 -3.81 3.54
N ASP A 54 -7.65 -3.79 3.57
CA ASP A 54 -8.49 -3.93 2.36
C ASP A 54 -8.22 -2.77 1.39
N LYS A 55 -8.26 -1.53 1.90
CA LYS A 55 -7.91 -0.34 1.11
C LYS A 55 -6.49 -0.40 0.57
N PHE A 56 -5.53 -0.82 1.38
CA PHE A 56 -4.14 -0.94 0.93
C PHE A 56 -4.01 -1.93 -0.22
N CYS A 57 -4.77 -3.02 -0.22
CA CYS A 57 -4.72 -3.95 -1.34
C CYS A 57 -5.17 -3.32 -2.65
N GLU A 58 -6.31 -2.62 -2.64
CA GLU A 58 -6.83 -1.93 -3.83
C GLU A 58 -5.83 -0.89 -4.35
N VAL A 59 -5.29 -0.07 -3.45
CA VAL A 59 -4.32 0.97 -3.78
C VAL A 59 -3.01 0.36 -4.31
N TYR A 60 -2.52 -0.70 -3.67
CA TYR A 60 -1.29 -1.38 -4.08
C TYR A 60 -1.40 -1.93 -5.50
N THR A 61 -2.51 -2.63 -5.80
CA THR A 61 -2.79 -3.14 -7.15
C THR A 61 -2.86 -2.01 -8.16
N LEU A 62 -3.59 -0.94 -7.86
CA LEU A 62 -3.70 0.22 -8.74
C LEU A 62 -2.33 0.85 -9.02
N PHE A 63 -1.54 1.15 -7.99
CA PHE A 63 -0.24 1.80 -8.15
C PHE A 63 0.74 0.96 -8.98
N LYS A 64 0.69 -0.37 -8.82
CA LYS A 64 1.48 -1.32 -9.63
C LYS A 64 1.13 -1.26 -11.11
N GLU A 65 -0.15 -1.12 -11.46
CA GLU A 65 -0.58 -0.94 -12.86
C GLU A 65 0.02 0.32 -13.50
N TYR A 66 0.26 1.36 -12.70
CA TYR A 66 0.89 2.60 -13.13
C TYR A 66 2.43 2.57 -13.06
N GLY A 67 3.02 1.42 -12.76
CA GLY A 67 4.48 1.22 -12.72
C GLY A 67 5.15 1.72 -11.43
N TYR A 68 4.38 1.99 -10.38
CA TYR A 68 4.97 2.19 -9.06
C TYR A 68 5.35 0.85 -8.44
N HIS A 69 6.37 0.86 -7.60
CA HIS A 69 6.74 -0.24 -6.72
C HIS A 69 6.75 0.22 -5.28
N LEU A 70 6.67 -0.74 -4.36
CA LEU A 70 6.69 -0.46 -2.93
C LEU A 70 8.13 -0.60 -2.40
N GLU A 71 8.61 0.45 -1.73
CA GLU A 71 9.91 0.47 -1.05
C GLU A 71 9.71 0.98 0.39
N GLY A 72 9.83 0.07 1.35
CA GLY A 72 9.43 0.35 2.74
C GLY A 72 7.94 0.71 2.82
N PRO A 73 7.57 1.85 3.46
CA PRO A 73 6.19 2.33 3.50
C PRO A 73 5.84 3.28 2.34
N ASN A 74 6.64 3.37 1.28
CA ASN A 74 6.45 4.33 0.20
C ASN A 74 6.18 3.66 -1.14
N PHE A 75 5.29 4.26 -1.94
CA PHE A 75 5.23 4.01 -3.37
C PHE A 75 6.26 4.88 -4.10
N GLN A 76 7.05 4.24 -4.95
CA GLN A 76 8.13 4.84 -5.73
C GLN A 76 7.94 4.56 -7.21
N LYS A 77 8.26 5.55 -8.04
CA LYS A 77 8.37 5.42 -9.49
C LYS A 77 9.44 6.38 -9.98
N GLU A 78 10.29 5.93 -10.89
CA GLU A 78 11.36 6.76 -11.43
C GLU A 78 10.82 8.06 -12.04
N GLY A 79 11.46 9.18 -11.70
CA GLY A 79 11.04 10.51 -12.15
C GLY A 79 9.76 11.05 -11.49
N MET A 80 9.18 10.33 -10.52
CA MET A 80 7.98 10.76 -9.80
C MET A 80 8.28 11.01 -8.31
N GLN A 81 7.45 11.84 -7.69
CA GLN A 81 7.49 12.02 -6.25
C GLN A 81 7.07 10.74 -5.53
N SER A 82 7.80 10.39 -4.48
CA SER A 82 7.46 9.32 -3.55
C SER A 82 6.13 9.60 -2.84
N ILE A 83 5.30 8.58 -2.67
CA ILE A 83 3.99 8.68 -2.00
C ILE A 83 3.99 7.79 -0.76
N LEU A 84 3.87 8.40 0.42
CA LEU A 84 3.86 7.70 1.70
C LEU A 84 2.51 6.98 1.90
N VAL A 85 2.56 5.66 2.08
CA VAL A 85 1.36 4.81 2.14
C VAL A 85 0.49 5.10 3.35
N PRO A 86 1.01 5.20 4.59
CA PRO A 86 0.17 5.53 5.76
C PRO A 86 -0.71 6.77 5.56
N GLU A 87 -0.15 7.87 5.05
CA GLU A 87 -0.90 9.10 4.80
C GLU A 87 -1.99 8.92 3.73
N LEU A 88 -1.74 8.05 2.75
CA LEU A 88 -2.70 7.72 1.70
C LEU A 88 -3.87 6.90 2.25
N LEU A 89 -3.57 5.97 3.16
CA LEU A 89 -4.59 5.13 3.80
C LEU A 89 -5.47 5.96 4.75
N ASP A 90 -4.92 6.98 5.40
CA ASP A 90 -5.67 7.86 6.30
C ASP A 90 -6.55 8.89 5.59
N LYS A 91 -6.30 9.18 4.30
CA LYS A 91 -7.11 10.11 3.51
C LYS A 91 -8.42 9.46 3.03
N GLU A 92 -9.54 10.14 3.15
CA GLU A 92 -10.78 9.76 2.45
C GLU A 92 -10.69 10.12 0.96
N ILE A 93 -9.89 9.36 0.22
CA ILE A 93 -9.80 9.43 -1.23
C ILE A 93 -10.31 8.12 -1.82
N SER A 94 -11.20 8.21 -2.81
CA SER A 94 -11.70 7.04 -3.52
C SER A 94 -10.65 6.50 -4.50
N THR A 95 -10.78 5.23 -4.86
CA THR A 95 -9.91 4.58 -5.83
C THR A 95 -10.01 5.24 -7.22
N GLU A 96 -11.17 5.79 -7.58
CA GLU A 96 -11.37 6.60 -8.80
C GLU A 96 -10.59 7.91 -8.74
N ALA A 97 -10.67 8.64 -7.64
CA ALA A 97 -9.91 9.90 -7.48
C ALA A 97 -8.39 9.65 -7.48
N LEU A 98 -7.94 8.49 -6.98
CA LEU A 98 -6.55 8.05 -7.09
C LEU A 98 -6.14 7.76 -8.53
N ARG A 99 -6.99 7.07 -9.31
CA ARG A 99 -6.76 6.87 -10.75
C ARG A 99 -6.59 8.20 -11.48
N ASP A 100 -7.50 9.14 -11.26
CA ASP A 100 -7.43 10.47 -11.88
C ASP A 100 -6.15 11.24 -11.51
N MET A 101 -5.67 11.08 -10.28
CA MET A 101 -4.38 11.65 -9.86
C MET A 101 -3.21 11.00 -10.62
N LEU A 102 -3.19 9.67 -10.73
CA LEU A 102 -2.13 8.93 -11.40
C LEU A 102 -2.10 9.15 -12.91
N ASP A 103 -3.27 9.27 -13.55
CA ASP A 103 -3.41 9.60 -14.97
C ASP A 103 -2.81 10.97 -15.28
N ARG A 104 -3.14 11.99 -14.47
CA ARG A 104 -2.55 13.34 -14.61
C ARG A 104 -1.04 13.33 -14.46
N ASN A 105 -0.51 12.61 -13.47
CA ASN A 105 0.93 12.48 -13.28
C ASN A 105 1.61 11.81 -14.48
N THR A 106 0.98 10.77 -15.05
CA THR A 106 1.49 10.07 -16.23
C THR A 106 1.48 10.95 -17.49
N LEU A 107 0.47 11.81 -17.65
CA LEU A 107 0.40 12.77 -18.74
C LEU A 107 1.48 13.85 -18.64
N ILE A 108 1.74 14.37 -17.43
CA ILE A 108 2.80 15.38 -17.20
C ILE A 108 4.17 14.79 -17.54
N ALA A 109 4.48 13.58 -17.07
CA ALA A 109 5.77 12.95 -17.37
C ALA A 109 5.98 12.68 -18.87
N LYS A 110 4.92 12.45 -19.65
CA LYS A 110 5.02 12.31 -21.11
C LYS A 110 5.28 13.64 -21.82
N GLN A 111 4.85 14.77 -21.26
CA GLN A 111 5.04 16.09 -21.87
C GLN A 111 6.43 16.69 -21.57
N SER A 112 7.09 16.29 -20.48
CA SER A 112 8.44 16.76 -20.12
C SER A 112 9.58 16.10 -20.92
N ILE A 113 9.26 15.18 -21.84
CA ILE A 113 10.25 14.42 -22.65
C ILE A 113 10.21 14.86 -24.14
N ASN A 114 9.41 15.88 -24.49
CA ASN A 114 9.37 16.48 -25.84
C ASN A 114 10.01 17.87 -25.86
#